data_AF-A0A3M1ZGC7-F1
#
_entry.id   AF-A0A3M1ZGC7-F1
#
_cell.length_a   1.000
_cell.length_b   1.000
_cell.length_c   1.000
_cell.angle_alpha   90.00
_cell.angle_beta   90.00
_cell.angle_gamma   90.00
#
_symmetry.space_group_name_H-M   'P 1'
#
loop_
_entity.id
_entity.type
_entity.pdbx_description
1 polymer ?
#
loop_
_entity_poly.entity_id
_entity_poly.type
_entity_poly.pdbx_seq_one_letter_code
_entity_poly.pdbx_strand_id
1 'polypeptide(L)'
;MRNYIMLDTCVVDEATGVLQFGEDRRNSRLSLRREGGYVAISASHGPIEIALRPRYEDLVRKLRLLQPVGELTTTRQVGTSDAFLALGLHSDGTLLLRATIVADATGHLSFNFALSDESRQRLFDWLEVPPPNPFDL
;
A
#
# COMPACT_ATOMS: atom_id res chain seq x y z
N MET A 1 0.79 -14.16 14.28
CA MET A 1 0.47 -12.73 14.46
C MET A 1 1.26 -11.94 13.43
N ARG A 2 0.65 -11.02 12.69
CA ARG A 2 1.35 -10.22 11.66
C ARG A 2 1.85 -8.93 12.31
N ASN A 3 3.14 -8.61 12.16
CA ASN A 3 3.73 -7.37 12.65
C ASN A 3 3.79 -6.37 11.50
N TYR A 4 3.15 -5.21 11.67
CA TYR A 4 3.20 -4.11 10.70
C TYR A 4 4.25 -3.08 11.14
N ILE A 5 5.03 -2.60 10.18
CA ILE A 5 6.00 -1.52 10.37
C ILE A 5 5.32 -0.22 9.98
N MET A 6 5.26 0.74 10.90
CA MET A 6 4.72 2.07 10.63
C MET A 6 5.69 2.85 9.75
N LEU A 7 5.19 3.39 8.63
CA LEU A 7 5.91 4.33 7.77
C LEU A 7 5.31 5.72 8.00
N ASP A 8 5.98 6.50 8.85
CA ASP A 8 5.54 7.80 9.36
C ASP A 8 6.13 8.98 8.59
N THR A 9 7.17 8.77 7.79
CA THR A 9 7.69 9.79 6.88
C THR A 9 7.06 9.68 5.51
N CYS A 10 6.78 10.81 4.86
CA CYS A 10 6.23 10.90 3.52
C CYS A 10 6.92 12.04 2.76
N VAL A 11 7.48 11.73 1.58
CA VAL A 11 8.16 12.69 0.71
C VAL A 11 7.68 12.49 -0.72
N VAL A 12 7.34 13.59 -1.40
CA VAL A 12 7.09 13.60 -2.83
C VAL A 12 8.27 14.24 -3.51
N ASP A 13 8.92 13.52 -4.41
CA ASP A 13 9.93 14.08 -5.30
C ASP A 13 9.23 14.63 -6.55
N GLU A 14 9.08 15.95 -6.63
CA GLU A 14 8.41 16.63 -7.73
C GLU A 14 9.13 16.45 -9.07
N ALA A 15 10.45 16.25 -9.07
CA ALA A 15 11.23 16.09 -10.29
C ALA A 15 10.98 14.71 -10.94
N THR A 16 10.80 13.67 -10.12
CA THR A 16 10.60 12.30 -10.59
C THR A 16 9.14 11.83 -10.54
N GLY A 17 8.30 12.55 -9.79
CA GLY A 17 6.92 12.19 -9.48
C GLY A 17 6.80 11.00 -8.53
N VAL A 18 7.85 10.67 -7.78
CA VAL A 18 7.89 9.53 -6.86
C VAL A 18 7.36 9.95 -5.50
N LEU A 19 6.37 9.19 -5.00
CA LEU A 19 5.89 9.27 -3.62
C LEU A 19 6.62 8.23 -2.79
N GLN A 20 7.26 8.63 -1.70
CA GLN A 20 8.04 7.74 -0.85
C GLN A 20 7.60 7.83 0.60
N PHE A 21 7.33 6.66 1.20
CA PHE A 21 7.14 6.48 2.63
C PHE A 21 8.32 5.75 3.25
N GLY A 22 8.66 6.08 4.48
CA GLY A 22 9.74 5.41 5.19
C GLY A 22 9.57 5.46 6.70
N GLU A 23 10.43 4.71 7.39
CA GLU A 23 10.66 4.85 8.83
C GLU A 23 12.11 5.31 9.07
N ASP A 24 12.33 6.11 10.11
CA ASP A 24 13.66 6.66 10.41
C ASP A 24 14.71 5.61 10.84
N ARG A 25 14.28 4.41 11.27
CA ARG A 25 15.12 3.51 12.08
C ARG A 25 15.45 2.13 11.50
N ARG A 26 14.70 1.61 10.51
CA ARG A 26 14.91 0.20 10.05
C ARG A 26 14.94 -0.02 8.55
N ASN A 27 15.29 1.00 7.76
CA ASN A 27 15.48 0.88 6.31
C ASN A 27 14.26 0.26 5.60
N SER A 28 13.05 0.40 6.16
CA SER A 28 11.81 0.03 5.48
C SER A 28 11.35 1.22 4.65
N ARG A 29 10.97 0.96 3.41
CA ARG A 29 10.53 1.99 2.49
C ARG A 29 9.43 1.47 1.58
N LEU A 30 8.52 2.36 1.24
CA LEU A 30 7.52 2.14 0.22
C LEU A 30 7.58 3.31 -0.77
N SER A 31 8.03 3.05 -1.98
CA SER A 31 8.07 4.03 -3.06
C SER A 31 7.02 3.72 -4.12
N LEU A 32 6.32 4.73 -4.60
CA LEU A 32 5.30 4.63 -5.64
C LEU A 32 5.57 5.63 -6.75
N ARG A 33 5.32 5.22 -7.99
CA ARG A 33 5.39 6.07 -9.16
C ARG A 33 4.28 5.73 -10.15
N ARG A 34 3.59 6.74 -10.67
CA ARG A 34 2.58 6.54 -11.72
C ARG A 34 3.28 6.38 -13.08
N GLU A 35 2.91 5.35 -13.81
CA GLU A 35 3.46 4.99 -15.12
C GLU A 35 2.31 4.73 -16.11
N GLY A 36 1.73 5.81 -16.63
CA GLY A 36 0.54 5.73 -17.47
C GLY A 36 -0.63 5.07 -16.72
N GLY A 37 -1.11 3.92 -17.22
CA GLY A 37 -2.20 3.15 -16.61
C GLY A 37 -1.80 2.26 -15.43
N TYR A 38 -0.55 2.34 -14.96
CA TYR A 38 -0.01 1.50 -13.89
C TYR A 38 0.59 2.34 -12.76
N VAL A 39 0.76 1.72 -11.60
CA VAL A 39 1.56 2.28 -10.49
C VAL A 39 2.71 1.31 -10.23
N ALA A 40 3.94 1.76 -10.43
CA ALA A 40 5.12 1.04 -9.97
C ALA A 40 5.24 1.23 -8.46
N ILE A 41 5.36 0.12 -7.73
CA ILE A 41 5.48 0.09 -6.27
C ILE A 41 6.74 -0.68 -5.93
N SER A 42 7.61 -0.08 -5.13
CA SER A 42 8.76 -0.72 -4.51
C SER A 42 8.51 -0.77 -3.00
N ALA A 43 8.37 -1.96 -2.46
CA ALA A 43 8.31 -2.21 -1.03
C ALA A 43 9.64 -2.83 -0.61
N SER A 44 10.44 -2.15 0.20
CA SER A 44 11.75 -2.64 0.64
C SER A 44 11.88 -2.70 2.15
N HIS A 45 12.65 -3.69 2.61
CA HIS A 45 13.01 -3.86 4.01
C HIS A 45 14.43 -4.42 4.09
N GLY A 46 15.36 -3.60 4.58
CA GLY A 46 16.78 -3.94 4.57
C GLY A 46 17.28 -4.15 3.13
N PRO A 47 17.92 -5.30 2.81
CA PRO A 47 18.49 -5.54 1.48
C PRO A 47 17.49 -6.13 0.46
N ILE A 48 16.23 -6.38 0.86
CA ILE A 48 15.24 -7.06 0.01
C ILE A 48 14.18 -6.06 -0.45
N GLU A 49 13.77 -6.19 -1.70
CA GLU A 49 12.71 -5.42 -2.33
C GLU A 49 11.67 -6.35 -2.99
N ILE A 50 10.40 -6.01 -2.82
CA ILE A 50 9.29 -6.54 -3.60
C ILE A 50 8.80 -5.41 -4.50
N ALA A 51 9.00 -5.57 -5.81
CA ALA A 51 8.50 -4.66 -6.81
C ALA A 51 7.17 -5.17 -7.40
N LEU A 52 6.15 -4.31 -7.40
CA LEU A 52 4.84 -4.60 -7.98
C LEU A 52 4.48 -3.52 -9.01
N ARG A 53 3.63 -3.87 -9.97
CA ARG A 53 3.14 -2.92 -10.98
C ARG A 53 1.64 -3.10 -11.23
N PRO A 54 0.77 -2.89 -10.22
CA PRO A 54 -0.68 -2.99 -10.41
C PRO A 54 -1.22 -1.95 -11.40
N ARG A 55 -2.39 -2.26 -12.00
CA ARG A 55 -3.16 -1.26 -12.76
C ARG A 55 -3.63 -0.16 -11.82
N TYR A 56 -3.48 1.08 -12.26
CA TYR A 56 -3.88 2.27 -11.51
C TYR A 56 -5.35 2.25 -11.13
N GLU A 57 -6.23 1.99 -12.10
CA GLU A 57 -7.68 1.95 -11.88
C GLU A 57 -8.10 0.90 -10.85
N ASP A 58 -7.45 -0.27 -10.86
CA ASP A 58 -7.72 -1.34 -9.89
C ASP A 58 -7.28 -0.94 -8.48
N LEU A 59 -6.10 -0.32 -8.36
CA LEU A 59 -5.59 0.15 -7.08
C LEU A 59 -6.51 1.24 -6.49
N VAL A 60 -6.82 2.28 -7.26
CA VAL A 60 -7.70 3.38 -6.85
C VAL A 60 -9.09 2.86 -6.47
N ARG A 61 -9.66 1.98 -7.30
CA ARG A 61 -10.97 1.36 -7.03
C ARG A 61 -10.97 0.58 -5.72
N LYS A 62 -9.93 -0.22 -5.44
CA LYS A 62 -9.87 -0.98 -4.18
C LYS A 62 -9.67 -0.08 -2.96
N LEU A 63 -8.85 0.98 -3.07
CA LEU A 63 -8.65 1.96 -2.01
C LEU A 63 -9.94 2.71 -1.66
N ARG A 64 -10.69 3.18 -2.67
CA ARG A 64 -12.00 3.83 -2.47
C ARG A 64 -13.01 2.95 -1.76
N LEU A 65 -12.99 1.64 -2.03
CA LEU A 65 -13.93 0.67 -1.46
C LEU A 65 -13.46 0.06 -0.13
N LEU A 66 -12.36 0.56 0.46
CA LEU A 66 -11.94 0.09 1.79
C LEU A 66 -12.93 0.58 2.85
N GLN A 67 -13.42 -0.37 3.64
CA GLN A 67 -14.22 -0.10 4.82
C GLN A 67 -13.35 -0.31 6.07
N PRO A 68 -13.43 0.56 7.09
CA PRO A 68 -12.71 0.36 8.32
C PRO A 68 -13.12 -0.96 9.00
N VAL A 69 -12.15 -1.74 9.45
CA VAL A 69 -12.34 -2.97 10.23
C VAL A 69 -11.59 -2.88 11.55
N GLY A 70 -12.13 -3.49 12.62
CA GLY A 70 -11.55 -3.42 13.97
C GLY A 70 -10.36 -4.34 14.20
N GLU A 71 -10.00 -5.20 13.24
CA GLU A 71 -8.84 -6.09 13.33
C GLU A 71 -7.75 -5.67 12.34
N LEU A 72 -6.48 -5.99 12.64
CA LEU A 72 -5.32 -5.72 11.77
C LEU A 72 -5.25 -6.66 10.55
N THR A 73 -6.32 -6.66 9.76
CA THR A 73 -6.48 -7.53 8.60
C THR A 73 -6.52 -6.73 7.31
N THR A 74 -5.97 -7.33 6.26
CA THR A 74 -6.08 -6.84 4.89
C THR A 74 -7.30 -7.48 4.25
N THR A 75 -8.24 -6.67 3.76
CA THR A 75 -9.57 -7.09 3.30
C THR A 75 -9.72 -7.05 1.77
N ARG A 76 -8.76 -6.44 1.07
CA ARG A 76 -8.74 -6.30 -0.39
C ARG A 76 -7.37 -6.64 -0.95
N GLN A 77 -7.34 -7.05 -2.22
CA GLN A 77 -6.12 -7.40 -2.95
C GLN A 77 -6.11 -6.73 -4.33
N VAL A 78 -4.94 -6.26 -4.76
CA VAL A 78 -4.66 -5.72 -6.09
C VAL A 78 -3.45 -6.47 -6.66
N GLY A 79 -3.60 -7.11 -7.81
CA GLY A 79 -2.54 -7.95 -8.42
C GLY A 79 -3.07 -9.33 -8.81
N THR A 80 -2.16 -10.31 -8.91
CA THR A 80 -2.47 -11.71 -9.22
C THR A 80 -2.48 -12.57 -7.94
N SER A 81 -2.77 -13.87 -8.05
CA SER A 81 -2.61 -14.82 -6.94
C SER A 81 -1.17 -14.88 -6.42
N ASP A 82 -0.20 -14.68 -7.32
CA ASP A 82 1.21 -14.98 -7.05
C ASP A 82 2.00 -13.72 -6.67
N ALA A 83 1.51 -12.53 -7.06
CA ALA A 83 2.12 -11.25 -6.72
C ALA A 83 1.05 -10.17 -6.54
N PHE A 84 0.93 -9.65 -5.31
CA PHE A 84 -0.13 -8.70 -4.99
C PHE A 84 0.17 -7.74 -3.85
N LEU A 85 -0.59 -6.64 -3.84
CA LEU A 85 -0.71 -5.73 -2.73
C LEU A 85 -2.03 -5.98 -2.01
N ALA A 86 -1.94 -6.45 -0.78
CA ALA A 86 -3.08 -6.57 0.12
C ALA A 86 -3.30 -5.23 0.86
N LEU A 87 -4.55 -4.82 1.00
CA LEU A 87 -4.97 -3.54 1.56
C LEU A 87 -5.97 -3.77 2.69
N GLY A 88 -5.81 -3.04 3.79
CA GLY A 88 -6.76 -2.99 4.89
C GLY A 88 -6.85 -1.58 5.45
N LEU A 89 -8.03 -1.21 5.95
CA LEU A 89 -8.21 0.06 6.65
C LEU A 89 -8.65 -0.26 8.08
N HIS A 90 -7.88 0.21 9.05
CA HIS A 90 -8.23 0.05 10.46
C HIS A 90 -9.19 1.17 10.92
N SER A 91 -9.90 0.95 12.01
CA SER A 91 -10.91 1.89 12.55
C SER A 91 -10.32 3.23 13.00
N ASP A 92 -9.02 3.27 13.30
CA ASP A 92 -8.28 4.50 13.65
C ASP A 92 -7.75 5.27 12.43
N GLY A 93 -8.09 4.84 11.21
CA GLY A 93 -7.62 5.46 9.97
C GLY A 93 -6.29 4.91 9.44
N THR A 94 -5.64 3.99 10.16
CA THR A 94 -4.38 3.37 9.71
C THR A 94 -4.61 2.54 8.45
N LEU A 95 -3.85 2.82 7.39
CA LEU A 95 -3.87 2.01 6.17
C LEU A 95 -2.81 0.90 6.26
N LEU A 96 -3.26 -0.34 6.17
CA LEU A 96 -2.41 -1.52 6.13
C LEU A 96 -2.11 -1.88 4.68
N LEU A 97 -0.84 -1.98 4.34
CA LEU A 97 -0.33 -2.36 3.02
C LEU A 97 0.53 -3.61 3.16
N ARG A 98 0.27 -4.61 2.34
CA ARG A 98 1.01 -5.86 2.35
C ARG A 98 1.43 -6.28 0.95
N ALA A 99 2.65 -5.92 0.57
CA ALA A 99 3.25 -6.43 -0.66
C ALA A 99 3.63 -7.91 -0.44
N THR A 100 3.13 -8.79 -1.30
CA THR A 100 3.31 -10.24 -1.17
C THR A 100 3.69 -10.86 -2.49
N ILE A 101 4.73 -11.70 -2.46
CA ILE A 101 5.03 -12.68 -3.49
C ILE A 101 4.76 -14.04 -2.88
N VAL A 102 3.81 -14.77 -3.46
CA VAL A 102 3.54 -16.15 -3.08
C VAL A 102 4.57 -17.03 -3.79
N ALA A 103 5.16 -17.95 -3.03
CA ALA A 103 6.02 -18.98 -3.59
C ALA A 103 5.14 -20.14 -4.09
N ASP A 104 5.65 -21.37 -4.05
CA ASP A 104 4.81 -22.55 -4.24
C ASP A 104 3.80 -22.73 -3.08
N ALA A 105 3.15 -23.89 -3.04
CA ALA A 105 2.13 -24.22 -2.05
C ALA A 105 2.58 -24.12 -0.57
N THR A 106 3.86 -23.88 -0.28
CA THR A 106 4.41 -23.92 1.08
C THR A 106 4.71 -22.56 1.71
N GLY A 107 4.69 -21.46 0.96
CA GLY A 107 5.14 -20.18 1.53
C GLY A 107 4.84 -18.92 0.73
N HIS A 108 5.16 -17.79 1.36
CA HIS A 108 5.10 -16.47 0.75
C HIS A 108 6.10 -15.53 1.43
N LEU A 109 6.64 -14.59 0.67
CA LEU A 109 7.38 -13.45 1.17
C LEU A 109 6.42 -12.26 1.25
N SER A 110 6.38 -11.58 2.40
CA SER A 110 5.59 -10.36 2.56
C SER A 110 6.30 -9.28 3.35
N PHE A 111 6.08 -8.04 2.94
CA PHE A 111 6.31 -6.86 3.78
C PHE A 111 4.98 -6.29 4.24
N ASN A 112 4.85 -6.07 5.54
CA ASN A 112 3.65 -5.55 6.17
C ASN A 112 3.94 -4.12 6.64
N PHE A 113 3.33 -3.14 5.98
CA PHE A 113 3.48 -1.73 6.31
C PHE A 113 2.16 -1.15 6.79
N ALA A 114 2.26 -0.20 7.70
CA ALA A 114 1.15 0.62 8.15
C ALA A 114 1.47 2.08 7.78
N LEU A 115 0.50 2.79 7.22
CA LEU A 115 0.55 4.24 7.09
C LEU A 115 -0.37 4.84 8.14
N SER A 116 0.10 5.87 8.83
CA SER A 116 -0.75 6.72 9.67
C SER A 116 -1.89 7.32 8.84
N ASP A 117 -2.91 7.85 9.52
CA ASP A 117 -4.02 8.53 8.85
C ASP A 117 -3.53 9.67 7.93
N GLU A 118 -2.53 10.43 8.37
CA GLU A 118 -1.91 11.49 7.57
C GLU A 118 -1.19 10.93 6.33
N SER A 119 -0.32 9.92 6.50
CA SER A 119 0.40 9.30 5.39
C SER A 119 -0.56 8.62 4.39
N ARG A 120 -1.65 8.02 4.90
CA ARG A 120 -2.75 7.50 4.08
C ARG A 120 -3.38 8.61 3.26
N GLN A 121 -3.71 9.75 3.86
CA GLN A 121 -4.31 10.86 3.12
C GLN A 121 -3.38 11.37 2.01
N ARG A 122 -2.07 11.49 2.28
CA ARG A 122 -1.07 11.83 1.25
C ARG A 122 -1.06 10.85 0.08
N LEU A 123 -1.14 9.54 0.36
CA LEU A 123 -1.26 8.52 -0.67
C LEU A 123 -2.55 8.69 -1.48
N PHE A 124 -3.68 8.94 -0.81
CA PHE A 124 -4.98 9.09 -1.46
C PHE A 124 -5.02 10.32 -2.36
N ASP A 125 -4.47 11.44 -1.90
CA ASP A 125 -4.36 12.69 -2.66
C ASP A 125 -3.47 12.48 -3.90
N TRP A 126 -2.31 11.86 -3.74
CA TRP A 126 -1.38 11.59 -4.84
C TRP A 126 -1.95 10.61 -5.88
N LEU A 127 -2.74 9.62 -5.43
CA LEU A 127 -3.48 8.69 -6.29
C LEU A 127 -4.81 9.25 -6.80
N GLU A 128 -5.16 10.50 -6.47
CA GLU A 128 -6.44 11.13 -6.84
C GLU A 128 -7.64 10.24 -6.48
N VAL A 129 -7.58 9.55 -5.33
CA VAL A 129 -8.65 8.64 -4.89
C VAL A 129 -9.90 9.47 -4.61
N PRO A 130 -10.99 9.24 -5.35
CA PRO A 130 -12.20 10.03 -5.14
C PRO A 130 -12.79 9.76 -3.75
N PRO A 131 -13.45 10.76 -3.14
CA PRO A 131 -14.09 10.59 -1.85
C PRO A 131 -15.12 9.45 -1.92
N PRO A 132 -15.44 8.81 -0.78
CA PRO A 132 -16.45 7.78 -0.73
C PRO A 132 -17.77 8.33 -1.27
N ASN A 133 -18.35 7.68 -2.28
CA ASN A 133 -19.67 8.06 -2.74
C ASN A 133 -20.70 7.53 -1.72
N PRO A 134 -21.59 8.38 -1.18
CA PRO A 134 -22.64 7.95 -0.23
C PRO A 134 -23.58 6.86 -0.78
N PHE A 135 -23.52 6.58 -2.09
CA PHE A 135 -24.30 5.53 -2.77
C PHE A 135 -23.51 4.25 -3.12
N ASP A 136 -22.26 4.10 -2.69
CA ASP A 136 -21.44 2.89 -2.96
C ASP A 136 -21.70 1.72 -1.99
N LEU A 137 -22.82 1.74 -1.24
CA LEU A 137 -23.22 0.68 -0.29
C LEU A 137 -24.13 -0.37 -0.94
#